data_AF-A0A392UGU5-F1
#
_entry.id   AF-A0A392UGU5-F1
#
_cell.length_a   1.000
_cell.length_b   1.000
_cell.length_c   1.000
_cell.angle_alpha   90.00
_cell.angle_beta   90.00
_cell.angle_gamma   90.00
#
_symmetry.space_group_name_H-M   'P 1'
#
loop_
_entity.id
_entity.type
_entity.pdbx_description
1 polymer ?
#
loop_
_entity_poly.entity_id
_entity_poly.type
_entity_poly.pdbx_seq_one_letter_code
_entity_poly.pdbx_strand_id
1 'polypeptide(L)' 'MVVKNTNQLEEAINFTYDREAELKVFDDSKVGVNGLVESGVSKIPRIFHTGKLDITKNSSIDSKLSVPIRA' A
#
# COMPACT_ATOMS: atom_id res chain seq x y z
N MET A 1 12.91 -20.47 24.53
CA MET A 1 12.16 -19.46 23.75
C MET A 1 13.11 -18.87 22.72
N VAL A 2 13.02 -19.28 21.45
CA VAL A 2 13.90 -18.76 20.40
C VAL A 2 13.38 -17.40 19.98
N VAL A 3 14.00 -16.34 20.50
CA VAL A 3 13.79 -14.97 20.04
C VAL A 3 14.46 -14.87 18.67
N LYS A 4 13.69 -15.10 17.61
CA LYS A 4 14.17 -14.85 16.25
C LYS A 4 14.26 -13.34 16.06
N ASN A 5 15.48 -12.86 15.85
CA ASN A 5 15.83 -11.46 15.66
C ASN A 5 15.08 -10.90 14.44
N THR A 6 14.07 -10.07 14.69
CA THR A 6 13.08 -9.54 13.72
C THR A 6 13.70 -8.87 12.50
N ASN A 7 14.94 -8.39 12.64
CA ASN A 7 15.61 -7.55 11.65
C ASN A 7 16.19 -8.38 10.49
N GLN A 8 16.63 -9.61 10.76
CA GLN A 8 17.15 -10.54 9.75
C GLN A 8 16.03 -11.24 8.97
N LEU A 9 14.85 -11.36 9.58
CA LEU A 9 13.66 -11.86 8.90
C LEU A 9 13.25 -10.87 7.81
N GLU A 10 13.17 -9.57 8.14
CA GLU A 10 12.76 -8.49 7.22
C GLU A 10 13.63 -8.35 5.96
N GLU A 11 14.93 -8.63 6.03
CA GLU A 11 15.83 -8.62 4.84
C GLU A 11 15.65 -9.85 3.94
N ALA A 12 15.42 -11.04 4.51
CA ALA A 12 15.16 -12.24 3.73
C ALA A 12 13.81 -12.18 2.98
N ILE A 13 12.77 -11.60 3.60
CA ILE A 13 11.46 -11.37 2.93
C ILE A 13 11.52 -10.31 1.84
N ASN A 14 12.51 -9.42 1.84
CA ASN A 14 12.65 -8.42 0.76
C ASN A 14 13.09 -9.05 -0.56
N PHE A 15 13.92 -10.10 -0.53
CA PHE A 15 14.32 -10.83 -1.74
C PHE A 15 13.23 -11.78 -2.26
N THR A 16 12.26 -12.15 -1.43
CA THR A 16 11.18 -13.10 -1.76
C THR A 16 9.80 -12.44 -1.80
N TYR A 17 9.74 -11.10 -1.83
CA TYR A 17 8.45 -10.40 -1.81
C TYR A 17 7.74 -10.54 -3.16
N ASP A 18 6.69 -11.36 -3.18
CA ASP A 18 5.79 -11.51 -4.31
C ASP A 18 4.57 -10.60 -4.12
N ARG A 19 4.60 -9.46 -4.82
CA ARG A 19 3.52 -8.48 -4.79
C ARG A 19 2.20 -9.04 -5.35
N GLU A 20 2.26 -9.94 -6.33
CA GLU A 20 1.06 -10.48 -6.97
C GLU A 20 0.34 -11.47 -6.05
N ALA A 21 1.10 -12.30 -5.34
CA ALA A 21 0.56 -13.21 -4.34
C ALA A 21 -0.15 -12.46 -3.20
N GLU A 22 0.47 -11.41 -2.65
CA GLU A 22 -0.15 -10.60 -1.59
C GLU A 22 -1.40 -9.86 -2.10
N LEU A 23 -1.35 -9.30 -3.31
CA LEU A 23 -2.51 -8.66 -3.94
C LEU A 23 -3.66 -9.65 -4.13
N LYS A 24 -3.38 -10.87 -4.58
CA LYS A 24 -4.39 -11.88 -4.79
C LYS A 24 -5.09 -12.25 -3.48
N VAL A 25 -4.32 -12.46 -2.40
CA VAL A 25 -4.88 -12.74 -1.07
C VAL A 25 -5.74 -11.59 -0.58
N PHE A 26 -5.30 -10.35 -0.79
CA PHE A 26 -6.09 -9.16 -0.43
C PHE A 26 -7.38 -9.07 -1.25
N ASP A 27 -7.32 -9.26 -2.56
CA ASP A 27 -8.50 -9.14 -3.43
C ASP A 27 -9.48 -10.29 -3.21
N ASP A 28 -8.99 -11.50 -2.92
CA ASP A 28 -9.79 -12.68 -2.55
C ASP A 28 -10.49 -12.51 -1.21
N SER A 29 -9.96 -11.68 -0.29
CA SER A 29 -10.61 -11.39 0.99
C SER A 29 -11.92 -10.62 0.84
N LYS A 30 -12.12 -9.89 -0.28
CA LYS A 30 -13.29 -9.08 -0.61
C LYS A 30 -13.74 -8.06 0.45
N VAL A 31 -12.93 -7.83 1.49
CA VAL A 31 -13.22 -6.81 2.54
C VAL A 31 -12.74 -5.41 2.15
N GLY A 32 -11.92 -5.31 1.11
CA GLY A 32 -11.33 -4.06 0.65
C GLY A 32 -10.48 -3.37 1.73
N VAL A 33 -10.21 -2.08 1.54
CA VAL A 33 -9.40 -1.30 2.50
C VAL A 33 -10.11 -1.06 3.82
N ASN A 34 -11.45 -1.11 3.85
CA ASN A 34 -12.22 -0.99 5.10
C ASN A 34 -11.91 -2.14 6.07
N GLY A 35 -11.79 -3.38 5.56
CA GLY A 35 -11.39 -4.51 6.39
C GLY A 35 -9.99 -4.39 6.98
N LEU A 36 -9.09 -3.65 6.34
CA LEU A 36 -7.77 -3.35 6.89
C LEU A 36 -7.87 -2.44 8.12
N VAL A 37 -8.79 -1.47 8.09
CA VAL A 37 -9.04 -0.54 9.19
C VAL A 37 -9.74 -1.27 10.35
N GLU A 38 -10.78 -2.05 10.05
CA GLU A 38 -11.57 -2.77 11.05
C GLU A 38 -10.77 -3.87 11.75
N SER A 39 -9.82 -4.53 11.06
CA SER A 39 -8.94 -5.54 11.65
C SER A 39 -7.84 -4.96 12.54
N GLY A 40 -7.65 -3.64 12.55
CA GLY A 40 -6.71 -2.96 13.44
C GLY A 40 -5.25 -3.33 13.18
N VAL A 41 -4.85 -3.52 11.91
CA VAL A 41 -3.46 -3.87 11.59
C VAL A 41 -2.49 -2.80 12.07
N SER A 42 -1.34 -3.22 12.62
CA SER A 42 -0.30 -2.30 13.10
C SER A 42 0.70 -1.88 12.01
N LYS A 43 0.78 -2.65 10.92
CA LYS A 43 1.66 -2.39 9.77
C LYS A 43 0.82 -2.44 8.48
N ILE A 44 1.07 -1.51 7.57
CA ILE A 44 0.41 -1.46 6.26
C ILE A 44 1.01 -2.57 5.36
N PRO A 45 0.18 -3.37 4.67
CA PRO A 45 0.64 -4.35 3.68
C PRO A 45 1.48 -3.69 2.58
N ARG A 46 2.55 -4.36 2.13
CA ARG A 46 3.54 -3.77 1.22
C ARG A 46 2.94 -3.47 -0.16
N ILE A 47 1.87 -4.15 -0.56
CA ILE A 47 1.11 -3.86 -1.78
C ILE A 47 0.63 -2.41 -1.89
N PHE A 48 0.44 -1.71 -0.75
CA PHE A 48 0.04 -0.31 -0.69
C PHE A 48 1.22 0.67 -0.64
N HIS A 49 2.44 0.19 -0.47
CA HIS A 49 3.62 1.04 -0.54
C HIS A 49 3.84 1.46 -1.98
N THR A 50 3.47 2.70 -2.29
CA THR A 50 3.93 3.36 -3.51
C THR A 50 5.36 3.84 -3.27
N GLY A 51 6.21 3.80 -4.30
CA GLY A 51 7.56 4.36 -4.24
C GLY A 51 7.56 5.87 -3.96
N LYS A 52 8.67 6.56 -4.24
CA LYS A 52 8.69 8.03 -4.15
C LYS A 52 7.75 8.63 -5.21
N LEU A 53 6.48 8.76 -4.83
CA LEU A 53 5.54 9.59 -5.53
C LEU A 53 6.06 11.02 -5.32
N ASP A 54 6.40 11.73 -6.39
CA ASP A 54 6.61 13.17 -6.34
C ASP A 54 5.24 13.80 -6.04
N ILE A 55 4.76 13.69 -4.80
CA ILE A 55 3.54 14.35 -4.30
C ILE A 55 3.66 15.86 -4.52
N THR A 56 4.89 16.39 -4.63
CA THR A 56 5.19 17.78 -4.94
C THR A 56 4.92 18.20 -6.39
N LYS A 57 4.73 17.27 -7.35
CA LYS A 57 4.46 17.64 -8.76
C LYS A 57 3.01 18.00 -9.05
N ASN A 58 2.10 17.87 -8.09
CA ASN A 58 0.75 18.42 -8.20
C ASN A 58 0.62 19.82 -7.58
N SER A 59 1.73 20.40 -7.06
CA SER A 59 1.73 21.72 -6.42
C SER A 59 1.67 22.91 -7.39
N SER A 60 1.42 22.70 -8.69
CA SER A 60 0.90 23.80 -9.50
C SER A 60 -0.60 23.92 -9.24
N ILE A 61 -0.90 24.66 -8.15
CA ILE A 61 -2.20 25.25 -7.83
C ILE A 61 -2.76 26.06 -9.03
N ASP A 62 -1.91 26.34 -10.03
CA ASP A 62 -2.23 27.04 -11.28
C ASP A 62 -2.81 26.16 -12.39
N SER A 63 -2.96 24.85 -12.18
CA SER A 63 -3.60 23.96 -13.17
C SER A 63 -5.10 24.23 -13.20
N LYS A 64 -5.54 25.16 -14.05
CA LYS A 64 -6.95 25.47 -14.37
C LYS A 64 -7.64 24.31 -15.11
N LEU A 65 -7.62 23.11 -14.52
CA LEU A 65 -8.20 21.92 -15.11
C LEU A 65 -9.52 21.62 -14.40
N SER A 66 -10.62 22.15 -14.95
CA SER A 66 -11.98 21.83 -14.51
C SER A 66 -12.62 20.84 -15.47
N VAL A 67 -13.23 19.78 -14.94
CA VAL A 67 -14.07 18.88 -15.74
C VAL A 67 -15.40 19.61 -16.03
N PRO A 68 -15.84 19.72 -17.29
CA PRO A 68 -17.07 20.42 -17.63
C PRO A 68 -18.30 19.69 -17.10
N ILE A 69 -19.25 20.44 -16.54
CA ILE A 69 -20.56 19.93 -16.14
C ILE A 69 -21.45 19.98 -17.39
N ARG A 70 -21.92 18.82 -17.86
CA ARG A 70 -23.03 18.75 -18.83
C ARG A 70 -24.35 18.83 -18.05
N ALA A 71 -25.16 19.83 -18.37
CA ALA A 71 -26.58 19.90 -17.97
C ALA A 71 -27.45 19.31 -19.08
#